data_AF-A0A7V5FMA9-F1
#
_entry.id   AF-A0A7V5FMA9-F1
#
_cell.length_a   1.000
_cell.length_b   1.000
_cell.length_c   1.000
_cell.angle_alpha   90.00
_cell.angle_beta   90.00
_cell.angle_gamma   90.00
#
_symmetry.space_group_name_H-M   'P 1'
#
loop_
_entity.id
_entity.type
_entity.pdbx_description
1 polymer ?
#
loop_
_entity_poly.entity_id
_entity_poly.type
_entity_poly.pdbx_seq_one_letter_code
_entity_poly.pdbx_strand_id
1 'polypeptide(L)'
;MPKVDDNYENYTICSKFCGVCPTYPGIKGELLYCARGKSRSPKPKAGCNCSLCDVWNKYGLDSFYYCQNGAADDPSRTQTDK
;
A
#
# COMPACT_ATOMS: atom_id res chain seq x y z
N MET A 1 10.78 -9.67 -0.57
CA MET A 1 9.59 -9.55 -1.44
C MET A 1 8.52 -8.76 -0.71
N PRO A 2 7.62 -8.03 -1.40
CA PRO A 2 6.47 -7.40 -0.76
C PRO A 2 5.60 -8.42 -0.03
N LYS A 3 5.08 -8.05 1.13
CA LYS A 3 4.15 -8.87 1.93
C LYS A 3 2.80 -9.04 1.24
N VAL A 4 2.39 -8.05 0.45
CA VAL A 4 1.07 -7.99 -0.20
C VAL A 4 1.19 -8.41 -1.66
N ASP A 5 0.29 -9.28 -2.11
CA ASP A 5 0.27 -9.71 -3.51
C ASP A 5 -0.23 -8.58 -4.43
N ASP A 6 0.46 -8.38 -5.56
CA ASP A 6 0.02 -7.49 -6.62
C ASP A 6 -0.95 -8.22 -7.58
N ASN A 7 -2.24 -8.19 -7.24
CA ASN A 7 -3.28 -8.82 -8.04
C ASN A 7 -4.53 -7.92 -8.17
N TYR A 8 -5.43 -8.31 -9.07
CA TYR A 8 -6.64 -7.54 -9.39
C TYR A 8 -7.61 -7.41 -8.20
N GLU A 9 -7.71 -8.44 -7.35
CA GLU A 9 -8.54 -8.42 -6.14
C GLU A 9 -8.06 -7.33 -5.16
N ASN A 10 -6.78 -7.36 -4.80
CA ASN A 10 -6.17 -6.39 -3.89
C ASN A 10 -6.20 -4.97 -4.48
N TYR A 11 -6.01 -4.83 -5.80
CA TYR A 11 -6.14 -3.54 -6.49
C TYR A 11 -7.57 -2.98 -6.40
N THR A 12 -8.58 -3.83 -6.58
CA THR A 12 -10.00 -3.44 -6.52
C THR A 12 -10.42 -3.04 -5.11
N ILE A 13 -9.92 -3.73 -4.08
CA ILE A 13 -10.11 -3.30 -2.69
C ILE A 13 -9.41 -1.95 -2.48
N CYS A 14 -8.14 -1.85 -2.85
CA CYS A 14 -7.35 -0.65 -2.68
C CYS A 14 -7.99 0.60 -3.34
N SER A 15 -8.57 0.48 -4.53
CA SER A 15 -9.20 1.62 -5.22
C SER A 15 -10.38 2.22 -4.43
N LYS A 16 -11.12 1.41 -3.67
CA LYS A 16 -12.24 1.88 -2.82
C LYS A 16 -11.77 2.63 -1.57
N PHE A 17 -10.62 2.25 -1.02
CA PHE A 17 -10.06 2.88 0.18
C PHE A 17 -9.05 3.96 -0.20
N CYS A 18 -7.94 3.61 -0.84
CA CYS A 18 -6.91 4.58 -1.22
C CYS A 18 -7.41 5.60 -2.25
N GLY A 19 -8.38 5.27 -3.11
CA GLY A 19 -8.91 6.23 -4.09
C GLY A 19 -9.60 7.46 -3.46
N VAL A 20 -10.08 7.35 -2.22
CA VAL A 20 -10.69 8.45 -1.44
C VAL A 20 -9.83 8.88 -0.24
N CYS A 21 -8.61 8.34 -0.12
CA CYS A 21 -7.72 8.66 0.99
C CYS A 21 -7.26 10.14 0.91
N PRO A 22 -7.29 10.91 2.01
CA PRO A 22 -6.84 12.31 2.01
C PRO A 22 -5.39 12.49 1.56
N THR A 23 -4.55 11.47 1.78
CA THR A 23 -3.12 11.46 1.39
C THR A 23 -2.90 10.86 -0.01
N TYR A 24 -3.96 10.48 -0.74
CA TYR A 24 -3.83 9.94 -2.10
C TYR A 24 -3.40 11.01 -3.10
N PRO A 25 -2.31 10.78 -3.87
CA PRO A 25 -1.80 11.78 -4.79
C PRO A 25 -2.69 12.00 -6.02
N GLY A 26 -3.63 11.09 -6.33
CA GLY A 26 -4.54 11.25 -7.47
C GLY A 26 -3.93 10.86 -8.82
N ILE A 27 -2.83 10.10 -8.81
CA ILE A 27 -2.10 9.74 -10.03
C ILE A 27 -2.67 8.46 -10.63
N LYS A 28 -3.18 8.55 -11.86
CA LYS A 28 -3.71 7.39 -12.60
C LYS A 28 -2.63 6.31 -12.72
N GLY A 29 -3.01 5.07 -12.43
CA GLY A 29 -2.11 3.92 -12.45
C GLY A 29 -1.29 3.71 -11.17
N GLU A 30 -1.33 4.65 -10.23
CA GLU A 30 -0.66 4.50 -8.93
C GLU A 30 -1.68 4.18 -7.84
N LEU A 31 -1.84 2.90 -7.55
CA LEU A 31 -2.60 2.37 -6.41
C LEU A 31 -1.89 1.12 -5.91
N LEU A 32 -2.42 0.53 -4.85
CA LEU A 32 -1.87 -0.67 -4.21
C LEU A 32 -0.42 -0.48 -3.76
N TYR A 33 -0.12 0.68 -3.18
CA TYR A 33 1.22 1.07 -2.76
C TYR A 33 1.87 0.08 -1.78
N CYS A 34 1.07 -0.57 -0.93
CA CYS A 34 1.53 -1.60 -0.01
C CYS A 34 2.05 -2.87 -0.70
N ALA A 35 1.78 -3.07 -2.00
CA ALA A 35 2.38 -4.13 -2.81
C ALA A 35 3.40 -3.57 -3.83
N ARG A 36 3.08 -2.45 -4.48
CA ARG A 36 3.78 -1.95 -5.67
C ARG A 36 4.93 -0.98 -5.40
N GLY A 37 4.97 -0.36 -4.22
CA GLY A 37 5.95 0.68 -3.89
C GLY A 37 5.33 2.06 -3.72
N LYS A 38 6.16 3.07 -3.46
CA LYS A 38 5.72 4.45 -3.15
C LYS A 38 5.27 5.19 -4.41
N SER A 39 4.47 6.23 -4.21
CA SER A 39 4.09 7.16 -5.27
C SER A 39 5.30 7.91 -5.80
N ARG A 40 5.25 8.29 -7.08
CA ARG A 40 6.21 9.22 -7.69
C ARG A 40 5.97 10.67 -7.28
N SER A 41 4.79 10.99 -6.75
CA SER A 41 4.42 12.36 -6.33
C SER A 41 3.70 12.34 -4.97
N PRO A 42 4.37 11.93 -3.88
CA PRO A 42 3.76 11.83 -2.56
C PRO A 42 3.21 13.19 -2.08
N LYS A 43 1.98 13.19 -1.56
CA LYS A 43 1.38 14.36 -0.88
C LYS A 43 1.75 14.36 0.61
N PRO A 44 1.70 15.51 1.31
CA PRO A 44 1.82 15.57 2.77
C PRO A 44 0.81 14.68 3.48
N LYS A 45 1.15 14.20 4.67
CA LYS A 45 0.26 13.36 5.50
C LYS A 45 -0.97 14.17 5.93
N ALA A 46 -2.16 13.66 5.65
CA ALA A 46 -3.44 14.29 6.00
C ALA A 46 -4.46 13.26 6.53
N GLY A 47 -3.98 12.28 7.31
CA GLY A 47 -4.75 11.09 7.71
C GLY A 47 -4.70 9.98 6.67
N CYS A 48 -4.79 8.72 7.12
CA CYS A 48 -4.92 7.55 6.25
C CYS A 48 -6.10 6.67 6.69
N ASN A 49 -6.83 6.14 5.72
CA ASN A 49 -7.83 5.09 5.91
C ASN A 49 -7.24 3.67 5.78
N CYS A 50 -5.91 3.54 5.86
CA CYS A 50 -5.20 2.28 5.64
C CYS A 50 -5.72 1.18 6.58
N SER A 51 -5.95 1.47 7.86
CA SER A 51 -6.46 0.51 8.86
C SER A 51 -7.91 0.08 8.63
N LEU A 52 -8.66 0.77 7.77
CA LEU A 52 -10.01 0.38 7.38
C LEU A 52 -10.02 -0.49 6.11
N CYS A 53 -8.89 -0.63 5.43
CA CYS A 53 -8.78 -1.34 4.16
C CYS A 53 -8.69 -2.86 4.37
N ASP A 54 -9.48 -3.63 3.63
CA ASP A 54 -9.48 -5.10 3.76
C ASP A 54 -8.12 -5.73 3.38
N VAL A 55 -7.34 -5.09 2.49
CA VAL A 55 -5.95 -5.55 2.21
C VAL A 55 -5.08 -5.41 3.45
N TRP A 56 -5.24 -4.33 4.21
CA TRP A 56 -4.45 -4.11 5.42
C TRP A 56 -4.73 -5.19 6.46
N ASN A 57 -6.03 -5.51 6.66
CA ASN A 57 -6.46 -6.57 7.57
C ASN A 57 -6.04 -7.96 7.11
N LYS A 58 -6.25 -8.30 5.82
CA LYS A 58 -5.93 -9.60 5.21
C LYS A 58 -4.46 -9.97 5.37
N TYR A 59 -3.56 -9.01 5.21
CA TYR A 59 -2.12 -9.24 5.29
C TYR A 59 -1.52 -8.87 6.65
N GLY A 60 -2.35 -8.53 7.66
CA GLY A 60 -1.88 -8.15 8.99
C GLY A 60 -0.81 -7.07 8.92
N LEU A 61 -1.09 -6.02 8.15
CA LEU A 61 -0.20 -4.87 8.05
C LEU A 61 -0.28 -4.07 9.35
N ASP A 62 0.77 -3.33 9.68
CA ASP A 62 0.87 -2.55 10.93
C ASP A 62 1.33 -1.10 10.69
N SER A 63 1.79 -0.80 9.47
CA SER A 63 2.19 0.54 9.06
C SER A 63 1.12 1.26 8.24
N PHE A 64 1.35 2.56 8.04
CA PHE A 64 0.50 3.48 7.30
C PHE A 64 1.32 4.22 6.24
N TYR A 65 0.64 4.98 5.39
CA TYR A 65 1.28 5.85 4.40
C TYR A 65 2.19 5.11 3.41
N TYR A 66 1.80 3.91 2.97
CA TYR A 66 2.53 3.16 1.93
C TYR A 66 2.72 3.95 0.63
N CYS A 67 1.82 4.90 0.32
CA CYS A 67 1.98 5.84 -0.79
C CYS A 67 3.22 6.74 -0.68
N GLN A 68 3.77 6.93 0.53
CA GLN A 68 5.01 7.67 0.78
C GLN A 68 6.18 6.72 1.07
N ASN A 69 5.92 5.68 1.86
CA ASN A 69 6.95 4.85 2.47
C ASN A 69 7.43 3.71 1.57
N GLY A 70 6.59 3.20 0.67
CA GLY A 70 6.93 2.05 -0.17
C GLY A 70 6.01 0.86 0.08
N ALA A 71 6.39 -0.29 -0.48
CA ALA A 71 5.68 -1.54 -0.27
C ALA A 71 5.82 -2.01 1.19
N ALA A 72 4.86 -2.81 1.66
CA ALA A 72 4.96 -3.46 2.95
C ALA A 72 6.01 -4.58 2.84
N ASP A 73 7.05 -4.51 3.66
CA ASP A 73 8.07 -5.56 3.71
C ASP A 73 7.57 -6.76 4.51
N ASP A 74 7.87 -7.97 4.03
CA ASP A 74 7.69 -9.20 4.79
C ASP A 74 9.03 -9.62 5.42
N PRO A 75 9.23 -9.37 6.73
CA PRO A 75 10.50 -9.72 7.40
C PRO A 75 10.73 -11.24 7.45
N SER A 76 9.67 -12.06 7.36
CA SER A 76 9.77 -13.53 7.35
C SER A 76 10.24 -14.11 6.02
N ARG A 77 10.22 -13.29 4.95
CA ARG A 77 10.72 -13.64 3.61
C ARG A 77 12.00 -12.86 3.25
N THR A 78 12.84 -12.61 4.25
CA THR A 78 14.22 -12.17 3.99
C THR A 78 14.95 -13.30 3.26
N GLN A 79 14.99 -13.20 1.93
CA GLN A 79 15.86 -14.01 1.10
C GLN A 79 17.30 -13.71 1.51
N THR A 80 17.98 -14.70 2.04
CA THR A 80 19.43 -14.84 1.94
C THR A 80 19.80 -14.75 0.47
N ASP A 81 20.29 -13.60 0.03
CA ASP A 81 21.01 -13.47 -1.24
C ASP A 81 22.44 -13.03 -0.95
N LYS A 82 23.32 -14.00 -1.17
CA LYS A 82 24.77 -13.93 -1.25
C LYS A 82 25.18 -13.59 -2.67
#